data_AF-A0A941U3R7-F1
#
_entry.id   AF-A0A941U3R7-F1
#
_cell.length_a   1.000
_cell.length_b   1.000
_cell.length_c   1.000
_cell.angle_alpha   90.00
_cell.angle_beta   90.00
_cell.angle_gamma   90.00
#
_symmetry.space_group_name_H-M   'P 1'
#
loop_
_entity.id
_entity.type
_entity.pdbx_description
1 polymer ?
#
loop_
_entity_poly.entity_id
_entity_poly.type
_entity_poly.pdbx_seq_one_letter_code
_entity_poly.pdbx_strand_id
1 'polypeptide(L)'
;MTQAMLDLERPGEALAAAAAPAAAAPVARAVPAAAAAKLPLASAADSAAPAAASAAPTDWRAALVLAQQAEAAPDGLAAGRDAAAWWRLALLRSFVTPLAHGEAARLPLRVLPPPGLKPVNPVQALQAALTLALARRGGVARLQPLGARLPAAQRLALHLFVNALLPRLIEQGAGAAVLPAAALEAAWADARVNRRWQAFALALDADAAATLLPALPRRAAAPRAAARATIRAPSQERCRWPSTSSMNMRRSSAPAPGSPKARP
;
A
#
# COMPACT_ATOMS: atom_id res chain seq x y z
N MET A 1 -52.44 25.36 -25.30
CA MET A 1 -53.04 24.94 -26.58
C MET A 1 -52.11 25.43 -27.69
N THR A 2 -50.86 24.96 -27.77
CA THR A 2 -50.33 23.63 -28.14
C THR A 2 -50.38 23.42 -29.66
N GLN A 3 -49.24 23.60 -30.35
CA GLN A 3 -48.81 22.86 -31.56
C GLN A 3 -47.46 23.42 -32.12
N ALA A 4 -46.37 23.44 -31.33
CA ALA A 4 -45.06 23.87 -31.84
C ALA A 4 -43.87 23.22 -31.12
N MET A 5 -44.03 21.98 -30.62
CA MET A 5 -42.98 21.30 -29.87
C MET A 5 -43.02 19.79 -30.11
N LEU A 6 -42.72 19.36 -31.34
CA LEU A 6 -42.32 17.99 -31.70
C LEU A 6 -42.04 17.98 -33.21
N ASP A 7 -40.78 18.18 -33.61
CA ASP A 7 -40.21 17.69 -34.88
C ASP A 7 -38.71 18.00 -34.91
N LEU A 8 -37.94 17.28 -34.08
CA LEU A 8 -36.49 17.39 -34.07
C LEU A 8 -35.87 16.05 -33.65
N GLU A 9 -35.96 15.03 -34.51
CA GLU A 9 -35.01 13.93 -34.51
C GLU A 9 -34.78 13.34 -35.91
N ARG A 10 -33.48 13.31 -36.29
CA ARG A 10 -32.78 12.52 -37.32
C ARG A 10 -32.92 12.94 -38.79
N PRO A 11 -31.77 13.16 -39.46
CA PRO A 11 -31.05 12.10 -40.19
C PRO A 11 -29.52 12.21 -39.98
N GLY A 12 -28.63 11.32 -40.40
CA GLY A 12 -28.68 10.15 -41.26
C GLY A 12 -27.24 9.64 -41.45
N GLU A 13 -27.13 8.35 -41.76
CA GLU A 13 -25.89 7.68 -42.16
C GLU A 13 -25.39 8.12 -43.53
N ALA A 14 -24.10 7.81 -43.77
CA ALA A 14 -23.48 7.40 -45.04
C ALA A 14 -22.50 8.38 -45.71
N LEU A 15 -21.27 7.86 -45.92
CA LEU A 15 -20.29 8.05 -47.01
C LEU A 15 -18.87 7.93 -46.41
N ALA A 16 -18.27 6.74 -46.35
CA ALA A 16 -17.59 5.98 -47.41
C ALA A 16 -16.09 6.37 -47.57
N ALA A 17 -15.25 5.39 -47.20
CA ALA A 17 -13.99 4.93 -47.79
C ALA A 17 -13.02 5.91 -48.49
N ALA A 18 -11.75 5.92 -48.04
CA ALA A 18 -10.58 5.63 -48.88
C ALA A 18 -9.25 5.56 -48.09
N ALA A 19 -8.38 4.66 -48.57
CA ALA A 19 -6.91 4.62 -48.47
C ALA A 19 -6.23 4.00 -47.22
N ALA A 20 -5.75 2.75 -47.42
CA ALA A 20 -4.62 2.14 -46.71
C ALA A 20 -3.28 2.86 -47.07
N PRO A 21 -2.18 2.64 -46.31
CA PRO A 21 -1.37 1.46 -46.58
C PRO A 21 -0.78 0.75 -45.34
N ALA A 22 -0.35 -0.49 -45.58
CA ALA A 22 0.40 -1.34 -44.66
C ALA A 22 1.75 -0.72 -44.25
N ALA A 23 2.10 -0.81 -42.96
CA ALA A 23 3.49 -0.76 -42.50
C ALA A 23 3.66 -1.37 -41.09
N ALA A 24 4.38 -2.49 -41.06
CA ALA A 24 5.26 -2.98 -39.99
C ALA A 24 4.76 -3.01 -38.53
N ALA A 25 4.38 -4.20 -38.08
CA ALA A 25 4.35 -4.55 -36.67
C ALA A 25 5.76 -4.46 -36.05
N PRO A 26 5.97 -3.78 -34.90
CA PRO A 26 7.17 -3.99 -34.13
C PRO A 26 7.00 -5.27 -33.31
N VAL A 27 7.83 -6.27 -33.64
CA VAL A 27 8.07 -7.47 -32.83
C VAL A 27 8.54 -7.01 -31.45
N ALA A 28 7.62 -6.98 -30.49
CA ALA A 28 7.95 -6.83 -29.08
C ALA A 28 8.75 -8.08 -28.67
N ARG A 29 10.06 -7.90 -28.56
CA ARG A 29 11.00 -8.94 -28.14
C ARG A 29 10.62 -9.34 -26.71
N ALA A 30 9.91 -10.45 -26.58
CA ALA A 30 9.58 -11.07 -25.31
C ALA A 30 10.89 -11.37 -24.57
N VAL A 31 11.16 -10.61 -23.51
CA VAL A 31 12.20 -10.97 -22.55
C VAL A 31 11.62 -12.13 -21.73
N PRO A 32 12.25 -13.32 -21.73
CA PRO A 32 11.69 -14.48 -21.04
C PRO A 32 11.61 -14.21 -19.54
N ALA A 33 10.43 -14.45 -18.97
CA ALA A 33 10.07 -14.31 -17.55
C ALA A 33 10.93 -15.15 -16.57
N ALA A 34 11.97 -15.83 -17.04
CA ALA A 34 12.75 -16.80 -16.27
C ALA A 34 13.96 -16.21 -15.52
N ALA A 35 14.31 -14.92 -15.70
CA ALA A 35 15.50 -14.33 -15.07
C ALA A 35 15.24 -13.45 -13.83
N ALA A 36 13.98 -13.20 -13.45
CA ALA A 36 13.62 -12.41 -12.27
C ALA A 36 13.52 -13.23 -10.97
N ALA A 37 13.74 -14.55 -11.03
CA ALA A 37 13.55 -15.46 -9.92
C ALA A 37 14.83 -15.66 -9.07
N LYS A 38 15.32 -14.61 -8.39
CA LYS A 38 16.23 -14.76 -7.24
C LYS A 38 15.99 -13.72 -6.14
N LEU A 39 14.74 -13.47 -5.82
CA LEU A 39 14.33 -12.89 -4.53
C LEU A 39 13.33 -13.88 -3.91
N PRO A 40 13.47 -14.29 -2.64
CA PRO A 40 12.49 -15.15 -2.01
C PRO A 40 11.24 -14.31 -1.70
N LEU A 41 10.41 -14.11 -2.73
CA LEU A 41 9.13 -13.41 -2.62
C LEU A 41 8.15 -14.21 -1.74
N ALA A 42 8.35 -15.53 -1.61
CA ALA A 42 7.59 -16.42 -0.75
C ALA A 42 7.73 -16.04 0.74
N SER A 43 8.95 -15.90 1.26
CA SER A 43 9.16 -15.66 2.71
C SER A 43 8.67 -14.28 3.20
N ALA A 44 8.56 -13.28 2.33
CA ALA A 44 8.06 -11.95 2.70
C ALA A 44 6.52 -11.83 2.66
N ALA A 45 5.85 -12.79 2.02
CA ALA A 45 4.39 -12.94 1.98
C ALA A 45 3.89 -13.98 3.00
N ASP A 46 4.73 -14.93 3.41
CA ASP A 46 4.35 -16.06 4.27
C ASP A 46 4.48 -15.81 5.79
N SER A 47 4.83 -14.61 6.25
CA SER A 47 4.98 -14.31 7.68
C SER A 47 3.65 -14.01 8.42
N ALA A 48 2.51 -14.52 7.94
CA ALA A 48 1.21 -14.39 8.59
C ALA A 48 0.50 -15.75 8.63
N ALA A 49 0.57 -16.40 9.81
CA ALA A 49 -0.21 -17.52 10.38
C ALA A 49 -0.63 -18.75 9.50
N PRO A 50 -0.62 -19.98 10.05
CA PRO A 50 -0.95 -21.18 9.29
C PRO A 50 -2.46 -21.49 9.34
N ALA A 51 -3.13 -21.55 8.19
CA ALA A 51 -4.22 -22.49 7.91
C ALA A 51 -4.66 -22.37 6.44
N ALA A 52 -4.91 -23.52 5.82
CA ALA A 52 -5.38 -23.73 4.44
C ALA A 52 -4.41 -23.31 3.32
N ALA A 53 -3.58 -24.29 2.93
CA ALA A 53 -2.94 -24.33 1.63
C ALA A 53 -3.99 -24.47 0.51
N SER A 54 -4.73 -23.40 0.21
CA SER A 54 -5.18 -23.19 -1.16
C SER A 54 -4.02 -22.54 -1.90
N ALA A 55 -3.65 -23.07 -3.06
CA ALA A 55 -2.57 -22.53 -3.87
C ALA A 55 -2.80 -21.03 -4.05
N ALA A 56 -1.89 -20.20 -3.53
CA ALA A 56 -2.04 -18.76 -3.62
C ALA A 56 -2.17 -18.38 -5.12
N PRO A 57 -3.22 -17.63 -5.52
CA PRO A 57 -3.49 -17.31 -6.91
C PRO A 57 -2.22 -16.83 -7.61
N THR A 58 -1.87 -17.40 -8.76
CA THR A 58 -0.64 -17.04 -9.50
C THR A 58 -0.71 -15.60 -10.06
N ASP A 59 -1.92 -15.09 -10.30
CA ASP A 59 -2.15 -13.74 -10.84
C ASP A 59 -2.43 -12.69 -9.75
N TRP A 60 -1.93 -11.47 -9.95
CA TRP A 60 -2.16 -10.33 -9.06
C TRP A 60 -3.63 -9.90 -9.04
N ARG A 61 -4.37 -10.02 -10.17
CA ARG A 61 -5.79 -9.65 -10.23
C ARG A 61 -6.65 -10.56 -9.37
N ALA A 62 -6.39 -11.86 -9.41
CA ALA A 62 -7.09 -12.82 -8.56
C ALA A 62 -6.84 -12.54 -7.07
N ALA A 63 -5.60 -12.23 -6.69
CA ALA A 63 -5.29 -11.79 -5.32
C ALA A 63 -6.01 -10.48 -4.94
N LEU A 64 -6.15 -9.53 -5.88
CA LEU A 64 -6.89 -8.28 -5.65
C LEU A 64 -8.38 -8.52 -5.42
N VAL A 65 -9.00 -9.43 -6.19
CA VAL A 65 -10.40 -9.82 -5.99
C VAL A 65 -10.59 -10.44 -4.61
N LEU A 66 -9.71 -11.34 -4.18
CA LEU A 66 -9.75 -11.92 -2.83
C LEU A 66 -9.57 -10.86 -1.73
N ALA A 67 -8.75 -9.83 -1.96
CA ALA A 67 -8.61 -8.72 -1.02
C ALA A 67 -9.94 -7.97 -0.82
N GLN A 68 -10.62 -7.66 -1.92
CA GLN A 68 -11.92 -6.98 -1.90
C GLN A 68 -13.02 -7.85 -1.27
N GLN A 69 -13.01 -9.14 -1.57
CA GLN A 69 -13.93 -10.10 -0.95
C GLN A 69 -13.71 -10.18 0.56
N ALA A 70 -12.45 -10.22 1.02
CA ALA A 70 -12.13 -10.23 2.44
C ALA A 70 -12.55 -8.93 3.14
N GLU A 71 -12.45 -7.76 2.49
CA GLU A 71 -12.95 -6.49 3.04
C GLU A 71 -14.48 -6.47 3.19
N ALA A 72 -15.20 -7.18 2.31
CA ALA A 72 -16.66 -7.25 2.33
C ALA A 72 -17.20 -8.42 3.19
N ALA A 73 -16.36 -9.39 3.53
CA ALA A 73 -16.75 -10.59 4.26
C ALA A 73 -17.03 -10.29 5.74
N PRO A 74 -18.09 -10.87 6.36
CA PRO A 74 -18.42 -10.64 7.77
C PRO A 74 -17.32 -11.07 8.75
N ASP A 75 -16.57 -12.13 8.40
CA ASP A 75 -15.43 -12.64 9.17
C ASP A 75 -14.10 -11.96 8.79
N GLY A 76 -14.12 -11.08 7.77
CA GLY A 76 -12.94 -10.39 7.26
C GLY A 76 -11.99 -11.29 6.46
N LEU A 77 -12.41 -12.49 6.06
CA LEU A 77 -11.56 -13.48 5.41
C LEU A 77 -12.04 -13.84 4.00
N ALA A 78 -11.08 -14.09 3.10
CA ALA A 78 -11.32 -14.76 1.83
C ALA A 78 -10.28 -15.86 1.65
N ALA A 79 -10.70 -17.07 1.28
CA ALA A 79 -9.81 -18.23 1.14
C ALA A 79 -8.81 -18.40 2.32
N GLY A 80 -9.29 -18.15 3.55
CA GLY A 80 -8.53 -18.33 4.80
C GLY A 80 -7.53 -17.22 5.15
N ARG A 81 -7.51 -16.09 4.41
CA ARG A 81 -6.62 -14.94 4.70
C ARG A 81 -7.41 -13.65 4.78
N ASP A 82 -6.91 -12.72 5.59
CA ASP A 82 -7.49 -11.38 5.73
C ASP A 82 -7.23 -10.49 4.50
N ALA A 83 -7.94 -9.36 4.44
CA ALA A 83 -7.78 -8.39 3.36
C ALA A 83 -6.35 -7.84 3.24
N ALA A 84 -5.68 -7.58 4.36
CA ALA A 84 -4.34 -7.00 4.36
C ALA A 84 -3.30 -7.94 3.72
N ALA A 85 -3.39 -9.24 4.02
CA ALA A 85 -2.55 -10.28 3.43
C ALA A 85 -2.79 -10.41 1.92
N TRP A 86 -4.05 -10.36 1.47
CA TRP A 86 -4.37 -10.39 0.04
C TRP A 86 -3.91 -9.15 -0.71
N TRP A 87 -4.11 -7.96 -0.14
CA TRP A 87 -3.58 -6.70 -0.69
C TRP A 87 -2.07 -6.75 -0.85
N ARG A 88 -1.36 -7.24 0.17
CA ARG A 88 0.09 -7.40 0.13
C ARG A 88 0.53 -8.33 -0.98
N LEU A 89 -0.10 -9.50 -1.12
CA LEU A 89 0.23 -10.44 -2.17
C LEU A 89 -0.02 -9.85 -3.57
N ALA A 90 -1.18 -9.21 -3.78
CA ALA A 90 -1.55 -8.60 -5.04
C ALA A 90 -0.54 -7.52 -5.47
N LEU A 91 -0.19 -6.61 -4.56
CA LEU A 91 0.71 -5.50 -4.86
C LEU A 91 2.15 -5.95 -5.10
N LEU A 92 2.69 -6.86 -4.28
CA LEU A 92 4.03 -7.38 -4.48
C LEU A 92 4.17 -8.09 -5.83
N ARG A 93 3.14 -8.81 -6.27
CA ARG A 93 3.10 -9.43 -7.60
C ARG A 93 2.97 -8.39 -8.70
N SER A 94 2.14 -7.36 -8.51
CA SER A 94 2.02 -6.27 -9.48
C SER A 94 3.34 -5.53 -9.72
N PHE A 95 4.19 -5.39 -8.69
CA PHE A 95 5.48 -4.74 -8.83
C PHE A 95 6.46 -5.51 -9.71
N VAL A 96 6.29 -6.82 -9.90
CA VAL A 96 7.16 -7.65 -10.75
C VAL A 96 6.50 -8.10 -12.04
N THR A 97 5.25 -7.69 -12.27
CA THR A 97 4.47 -8.02 -13.47
C THR A 97 4.37 -6.79 -14.37
N PRO A 98 4.74 -6.87 -15.66
CA PRO A 98 4.49 -5.78 -16.61
C PRO A 98 2.99 -5.57 -16.80
N LEU A 99 2.51 -4.35 -16.56
CA LEU A 99 1.10 -3.97 -16.68
C LEU A 99 0.93 -2.80 -17.65
N ALA A 100 -0.26 -2.67 -18.23
CA ALA A 100 -0.61 -1.44 -18.91
C ALA A 100 -0.62 -0.28 -17.90
N HIS A 101 -0.12 0.89 -18.30
CA HIS A 101 0.04 2.05 -17.43
C HIS A 101 -1.23 2.39 -16.64
N GLY A 102 -2.38 2.42 -17.33
CA GLY A 102 -3.67 2.71 -16.69
C GLY A 102 -4.08 1.71 -15.61
N GLU A 103 -3.67 0.44 -15.73
CA GLU A 103 -3.93 -0.59 -14.71
C GLU A 103 -3.00 -0.41 -13.52
N ALA A 104 -1.71 -0.23 -13.78
CA ALA A 104 -0.70 0.02 -12.75
C ALA A 104 -1.01 1.30 -11.94
N ALA A 105 -1.51 2.35 -12.60
CA ALA A 105 -1.88 3.62 -11.98
C ALA A 105 -3.07 3.52 -11.02
N ARG A 106 -3.96 2.54 -11.23
CA ARG A 106 -5.16 2.32 -10.40
C ARG A 106 -4.86 1.58 -9.10
N LEU A 107 -3.71 0.92 -9.01
CA LEU A 107 -3.33 0.14 -7.84
C LEU A 107 -2.95 1.06 -6.66
N PRO A 108 -3.59 0.90 -5.49
CA PRO A 108 -3.24 1.66 -4.28
C PRO A 108 -1.91 1.17 -3.70
N LEU A 109 -1.10 2.06 -3.11
CA LEU A 109 0.15 1.67 -2.45
C LEU A 109 -0.10 1.16 -1.02
N ARG A 110 -0.92 0.13 -0.86
CA ARG A 110 -1.20 -0.52 0.44
C ARG A 110 0.00 -1.29 0.98
N VAL A 111 1.02 -1.52 0.15
CA VAL A 111 2.30 -2.10 0.54
C VAL A 111 3.42 -1.36 -0.15
N LEU A 112 4.43 -0.95 0.62
CA LEU A 112 5.63 -0.36 0.06
C LEU A 112 6.53 -1.44 -0.55
N PRO A 113 7.19 -1.16 -1.69
CA PRO A 113 8.20 -2.04 -2.23
C PRO A 113 9.28 -2.36 -1.17
N PRO A 114 9.54 -3.64 -0.86
CA PRO A 114 10.60 -4.04 0.04
C PRO A 114 11.95 -3.44 -0.38
N PRO A 115 12.88 -3.17 0.56
CA PRO A 115 14.22 -2.68 0.20
C PRO A 115 14.88 -3.58 -0.86
N GLY A 116 15.28 -2.98 -1.98
CA GLY A 116 15.92 -3.69 -3.10
C GLY A 116 14.95 -4.17 -4.19
N LEU A 117 13.64 -4.24 -3.91
CA LEU A 117 12.63 -4.47 -4.93
C LEU A 117 12.40 -3.18 -5.71
N LYS A 118 12.61 -3.21 -7.01
CA LYS A 118 12.30 -2.12 -7.93
C LYS A 118 11.06 -2.51 -8.73
N PRO A 119 9.94 -1.78 -8.59
CA PRO A 119 8.77 -2.03 -9.43
C PRO A 119 9.12 -1.93 -10.91
N VAL A 120 8.63 -2.87 -11.72
CA VAL A 120 8.84 -2.87 -13.18
C VAL A 120 8.02 -1.78 -13.87
N ASN A 121 6.87 -1.41 -13.30
CA ASN A 121 6.01 -0.38 -13.84
C ASN A 121 6.45 1.01 -13.33
N PRO A 122 6.77 1.97 -14.21
CA PRO A 122 7.33 3.26 -13.81
C PRO A 122 6.39 4.08 -12.94
N VAL A 123 5.08 3.99 -13.18
CA VAL A 123 4.06 4.69 -12.39
C VAL A 123 4.00 4.20 -10.94
N GLN A 124 4.20 2.90 -10.69
CA GLN A 124 4.26 2.33 -9.34
C GLN A 124 5.59 2.68 -8.64
N ALA A 125 6.69 2.72 -9.38
CA ALA A 125 7.96 3.23 -8.87
C ALA A 125 7.83 4.71 -8.47
N LEU A 126 7.14 5.51 -9.28
CA LEU A 126 6.88 6.92 -9.01
C LEU A 126 6.01 7.11 -7.77
N GLN A 127 4.96 6.30 -7.62
CA GLN A 127 4.08 6.26 -6.45
C GLN A 127 4.86 6.05 -5.15
N ALA A 128 5.72 5.04 -5.14
CA ALA A 128 6.55 4.72 -3.98
C ALA A 128 7.59 5.82 -3.70
N ALA A 129 8.24 6.34 -4.73
CA ALA A 129 9.24 7.39 -4.60
C ALA A 129 8.65 8.71 -4.06
N LEU A 130 7.48 9.13 -4.56
CA LEU A 130 6.76 10.31 -4.07
C LEU A 130 6.35 10.15 -2.61
N THR A 131 5.80 8.99 -2.24
CA THR A 131 5.39 8.70 -0.86
C THR A 131 6.58 8.80 0.09
N LEU A 132 7.71 8.18 -0.27
CA LEU A 132 8.93 8.22 0.54
C LEU A 132 9.55 9.63 0.59
N ALA A 133 9.47 10.41 -0.48
CA ALA A 133 9.96 11.78 -0.50
C ALA A 133 9.14 12.69 0.45
N LEU A 134 7.81 12.55 0.42
CA LEU A 134 6.88 13.31 1.27
C LEU A 134 6.98 12.94 2.76
N ALA A 135 7.25 11.68 3.07
CA ALA A 135 7.42 11.21 4.43
C ALA A 135 8.64 11.81 5.16
N ARG A 136 9.60 12.38 4.41
CA ARG A 136 10.80 13.00 4.98
C ARG A 136 10.53 14.43 5.44
N ARG A 137 11.28 14.89 6.43
CA ARG A 137 11.31 16.29 6.82
C ARG A 137 11.69 17.18 5.61
N GLY A 138 10.88 18.21 5.37
CA GLY A 138 11.01 19.07 4.19
C GLY A 138 10.61 18.41 2.86
N GLY A 139 9.86 17.30 2.89
CA GLY A 139 9.49 16.51 1.72
C GLY A 139 8.81 17.31 0.61
N VAL A 140 7.89 18.21 0.96
CA VAL A 140 7.18 19.08 0.00
C VAL A 140 8.16 19.96 -0.78
N ALA A 141 9.13 20.60 -0.10
CA ALA A 141 10.14 21.43 -0.76
C ALA A 141 10.99 20.61 -1.73
N ARG A 142 11.26 19.34 -1.42
CA ARG A 142 12.02 18.42 -2.29
C ARG A 142 11.26 18.02 -3.56
N LEU A 143 9.94 18.21 -3.61
CA LEU A 143 9.13 17.95 -4.80
C LEU A 143 9.05 19.15 -5.75
N GLN A 144 9.49 20.34 -5.34
CA GLN A 144 9.44 21.54 -6.19
C GLN A 144 10.13 21.36 -7.56
N PRO A 145 11.33 20.75 -7.65
CA PRO A 145 11.97 20.50 -8.95
C PRO A 145 11.19 19.54 -9.85
N LEU A 146 10.41 18.62 -9.26
CA LEU A 146 9.53 17.74 -10.01
C LEU A 146 8.33 18.51 -10.57
N GLY A 147 7.71 19.36 -9.75
CA GLY A 147 6.61 20.23 -10.16
C GLY A 147 7.00 21.11 -11.36
N ALA A 148 8.20 21.67 -11.37
CA ALA A 148 8.69 22.52 -12.46
C ALA A 148 8.79 21.81 -13.82
N ARG A 149 8.89 20.48 -13.86
CA ARG A 149 8.99 19.66 -15.08
C ARG A 149 7.65 19.25 -15.66
N LEU A 150 6.57 19.42 -14.89
CA LEU A 150 5.22 19.02 -15.30
C LEU A 150 4.52 20.17 -16.02
N PRO A 151 3.66 19.89 -17.03
CA PRO A 151 2.74 20.90 -17.56
C PRO A 151 1.68 21.31 -16.53
N ALA A 152 0.98 22.43 -16.79
CA ALA A 152 0.12 23.08 -15.79
C ALA A 152 -0.98 22.17 -15.20
N ALA A 153 -1.63 21.37 -16.05
CA ALA A 153 -2.68 20.44 -15.61
C ALA A 153 -2.12 19.34 -14.69
N GLN A 154 -0.99 18.72 -15.05
CA GLN A 154 -0.36 17.69 -14.21
C GLN A 154 0.21 18.27 -12.91
N ARG A 155 0.72 19.51 -12.92
CA ARG A 155 1.14 20.21 -11.69
C ARG A 155 -0.01 20.37 -10.72
N LEU A 156 -1.17 20.81 -11.21
CA LEU A 156 -2.37 20.95 -10.38
C LEU A 156 -2.79 19.58 -9.80
N ALA A 157 -2.81 18.54 -10.63
CA ALA A 157 -3.15 17.20 -10.18
C ALA A 157 -2.16 16.68 -9.11
N LEU A 158 -0.86 16.92 -9.29
CA LEU A 158 0.17 16.62 -8.29
C LEU A 158 -0.09 17.37 -6.97
N HIS A 159 -0.37 18.68 -7.02
CA HIS A 159 -0.66 19.47 -5.82
C HIS A 159 -1.90 18.95 -5.08
N LEU A 160 -2.95 18.57 -5.81
CA LEU A 160 -4.17 18.00 -5.22
C LEU A 160 -3.89 16.64 -4.57
N PHE A 161 -3.02 15.82 -5.15
CA PHE A 161 -2.55 14.58 -4.55
C PHE A 161 -1.72 14.83 -3.28
N VAL A 162 -0.73 15.72 -3.34
CA VAL A 162 0.11 16.08 -2.19
C VAL A 162 -0.75 16.59 -1.03
N ASN A 163 -1.71 17.47 -1.31
CA ASN A 163 -2.63 18.00 -0.30
C ASN A 163 -3.63 16.96 0.24
N ALA A 164 -3.84 15.84 -0.46
CA ALA A 164 -4.62 14.72 0.07
C ALA A 164 -3.77 13.80 0.96
N LEU A 165 -2.52 13.53 0.56
CA LEU A 165 -1.64 12.59 1.26
C LEU A 165 -0.97 13.19 2.49
N LEU A 166 -0.51 14.45 2.42
CA LEU A 166 0.29 15.07 3.46
C LEU A 166 -0.42 15.12 4.84
N PRO A 167 -1.72 15.48 4.95
CA PRO A 167 -2.42 15.44 6.22
C PRO A 167 -2.43 14.05 6.85
N ARG A 168 -2.62 13.00 6.04
CA ARG A 168 -2.58 11.61 6.51
C ARG A 168 -1.19 11.25 7.03
N LEU A 169 -0.13 11.67 6.35
CA LEU A 169 1.25 11.44 6.82
C LEU A 169 1.54 12.18 8.13
N ILE A 170 1.05 13.40 8.30
CA ILE A 170 1.21 14.19 9.53
C ILE A 170 0.48 13.50 10.70
N GLU A 171 -0.74 13.01 10.49
CA GLU A 171 -1.49 12.23 11.48
C GLU A 171 -0.74 10.97 11.93
N GLN A 172 0.08 10.39 11.06
CA GLN A 172 0.93 9.24 11.37
C GLN A 172 2.30 9.63 11.98
N GLY A 173 2.59 10.93 12.15
CA GLY A 173 3.82 11.43 12.78
C GLY A 173 4.91 11.94 11.83
N ALA A 174 4.58 12.27 10.56
CA ALA A 174 5.56 12.85 9.64
C ALA A 174 6.12 14.18 10.17
N GLY A 175 7.42 14.41 9.94
CA GLY A 175 8.08 15.70 10.18
C GLY A 175 9.09 15.73 11.34
N ALA A 176 8.97 14.82 12.31
CA ALA A 176 9.88 14.74 13.45
C ALA A 176 10.80 13.50 13.43
N ALA A 177 10.30 12.37 12.92
CA ALA A 177 11.01 11.09 12.88
C ALA A 177 10.85 10.38 11.52
N VAL A 178 11.56 9.26 11.34
CA VAL A 178 11.36 8.37 10.18
C VAL A 178 10.07 7.59 10.39
N LEU A 179 9.10 7.77 9.48
CA LEU A 179 7.85 7.02 9.54
C LEU A 179 8.08 5.53 9.24
N PRO A 180 7.46 4.62 10.01
CA PRO A 180 7.46 3.20 9.70
C PRO A 180 6.67 2.94 8.41
N ALA A 181 7.02 1.85 7.70
CA ALA A 181 6.34 1.49 6.44
C ALA A 181 4.82 1.34 6.62
N ALA A 182 4.39 0.71 7.72
CA ALA A 182 2.97 0.51 8.03
C ALA A 182 2.18 1.83 8.13
N ALA A 183 2.78 2.91 8.63
CA ALA A 183 2.15 4.24 8.69
C ALA A 183 1.94 4.83 7.28
N LEU A 184 2.92 4.66 6.40
CA LEU A 184 2.82 5.09 5.01
C LEU A 184 1.75 4.30 4.26
N GLU A 185 1.71 2.98 4.48
CA GLU A 185 0.72 2.06 3.92
C GLU A 185 -0.70 2.39 4.40
N ALA A 186 -0.86 2.75 5.69
CA ALA A 186 -2.12 3.20 6.26
C ALA A 186 -2.61 4.52 5.65
N ALA A 187 -1.72 5.46 5.32
CA ALA A 187 -2.11 6.71 4.64
C ALA A 187 -2.71 6.44 3.24
N TRP A 188 -2.27 5.39 2.56
CA TRP A 188 -2.83 4.92 1.30
C TRP A 188 -4.16 4.15 1.46
N ALA A 189 -4.64 3.97 2.69
CA ALA A 189 -5.97 3.43 2.94
C ALA A 189 -7.11 4.40 2.63
N ASP A 190 -6.82 5.70 2.64
CA ASP A 190 -7.79 6.73 2.37
C ASP A 190 -8.21 6.76 0.89
N ALA A 191 -9.51 6.64 0.62
CA ALA A 191 -10.07 6.67 -0.73
C ALA A 191 -9.80 8.00 -1.46
N ARG A 192 -9.72 9.13 -0.74
CA ARG A 192 -9.38 10.44 -1.32
C ARG A 192 -7.95 10.48 -1.83
N VAL A 193 -7.00 9.89 -1.09
CA VAL A 193 -5.59 9.77 -1.53
C VAL A 193 -5.54 8.99 -2.84
N ASN A 194 -6.22 7.83 -2.88
CA ASN A 194 -6.27 6.98 -4.07
C ASN A 194 -6.89 7.68 -5.28
N ARG A 195 -8.02 8.37 -5.12
CA ARG A 195 -8.65 9.11 -6.22
C ARG A 195 -7.76 10.23 -6.77
N ARG A 196 -7.09 10.99 -5.89
CA ARG A 196 -6.19 12.08 -6.33
C ARG A 196 -4.92 11.56 -6.97
N TRP A 197 -4.37 10.45 -6.46
CA TRP A 197 -3.29 9.73 -7.10
C TRP A 197 -3.67 9.28 -8.51
N GLN A 198 -4.81 8.60 -8.66
CA GLN A 198 -5.27 8.11 -9.97
C GLN A 198 -5.46 9.25 -10.96
N ALA A 199 -6.07 10.37 -10.54
CA ALA A 199 -6.23 11.55 -11.40
C ALA A 199 -4.87 12.10 -11.89
N PHE A 200 -3.86 12.13 -11.03
CA PHE A 200 -2.50 12.54 -11.40
C PHE A 200 -1.82 11.50 -12.29
N ALA A 201 -1.84 10.24 -11.90
CA ALA A 201 -1.14 9.15 -12.59
C ALA A 201 -1.72 8.87 -13.98
N LEU A 202 -3.04 8.98 -14.16
CA LEU A 202 -3.71 8.81 -15.45
C LEU A 202 -3.56 10.03 -16.38
N ALA A 203 -3.16 11.19 -15.85
CA ALA A 203 -2.80 12.37 -16.66
C ALA A 203 -1.34 12.31 -17.18
N LEU A 204 -0.61 11.25 -16.82
CA LEU A 204 0.70 10.90 -17.31
C LEU A 204 0.60 9.64 -18.18
N ASP A 205 1.57 9.45 -19.06
CA ASP A 205 1.87 8.15 -19.65
C ASP A 205 3.06 7.47 -18.92
N ALA A 206 3.43 6.27 -19.37
CA ALA A 206 4.51 5.49 -18.76
C ALA A 206 5.87 6.18 -18.89
N ASP A 207 6.13 6.85 -20.03
CA ASP A 207 7.42 7.48 -20.34
C ASP A 207 7.61 8.77 -19.55
N ALA A 208 6.55 9.57 -19.39
CA ALA A 208 6.52 10.72 -18.51
C ALA A 208 6.76 10.29 -17.06
N ALA A 209 6.10 9.23 -16.59
CA ALA A 209 6.33 8.70 -15.25
C ALA A 209 7.79 8.26 -15.04
N ALA A 210 8.40 7.60 -16.03
CA ALA A 210 9.80 7.19 -16.01
C ALA A 210 10.77 8.39 -15.98
N THR A 211 10.48 9.43 -16.76
CA THR A 211 11.29 10.67 -16.87
C THR A 211 11.28 11.48 -15.58
N LEU A 212 10.24 11.37 -14.76
CA LEU A 212 10.14 12.07 -13.47
C LEU A 212 10.92 11.37 -12.35
N LEU A 213 11.17 10.06 -12.44
CA LEU A 213 11.86 9.28 -11.40
C LEU A 213 13.25 9.84 -11.04
N PRO A 214 14.12 10.23 -11.99
CA PRO A 214 15.42 10.83 -11.68
C PRO A 214 15.32 12.19 -10.95
N ALA A 215 14.17 12.88 -11.03
CA ALA A 215 13.95 14.15 -10.32
C ALA A 215 13.77 13.96 -8.82
N LEU A 216 13.41 12.74 -8.39
CA LEU A 216 13.08 12.45 -7.00
C LEU A 216 14.32 12.09 -6.19
N PRO A 217 14.38 12.51 -4.91
CA PRO A 217 15.46 12.11 -4.03
C PRO A 217 15.44 10.58 -3.88
N ARG A 218 16.55 9.94 -4.22
CA ARG A 218 16.69 8.49 -4.04
C ARG A 218 16.57 8.14 -2.56
N ARG A 219 15.90 7.02 -2.29
CA ARG A 219 15.93 6.40 -0.96
C ARG A 219 17.40 6.16 -0.59
N ALA A 220 17.87 6.79 0.48
CA ALA A 220 19.13 6.38 1.07
C ALA A 220 18.96 4.91 1.47
N ALA A 221 19.82 4.02 0.96
CA ALA A 221 19.84 2.65 1.44
C ALA A 221 20.02 2.74 2.97
N ALA A 222 19.10 2.13 3.73
CA ALA A 222 19.37 1.95 5.14
C ALA A 222 20.72 1.22 5.26
N PRO A 223 21.62 1.62 6.18
CA PRO A 223 22.85 0.87 6.38
C PRO A 223 22.48 -0.58 6.62
N ARG A 224 23.15 -1.46 5.87
CA ARG A 224 22.83 -2.89 5.73
C ARG A 224 23.26 -3.69 6.97
N ALA A 225 23.18 -3.08 8.15
CA ALA A 225 23.48 -3.67 9.44
C ALA A 225 22.16 -3.99 10.16
N ALA A 226 22.03 -5.21 10.68
CA ALA A 226 20.89 -5.74 11.45
C ALA A 226 19.67 -6.32 10.71
N ALA A 227 19.84 -6.86 9.48
CA ALA A 227 18.87 -7.81 8.89
C ALA A 227 19.30 -9.28 9.01
N ARG A 228 20.18 -9.58 9.98
CA ARG A 228 20.37 -10.94 10.55
C ARG A 228 19.84 -10.94 11.99
N ALA A 229 18.60 -10.50 12.17
CA ALA A 229 17.84 -10.93 13.33
C ALA A 229 17.37 -12.35 13.00
N THR A 230 17.93 -13.32 13.72
CA THR A 230 17.51 -14.71 13.72
C THR A 230 15.98 -14.78 13.76
N ILE A 231 15.43 -15.64 12.90
CA ILE A 231 14.07 -16.17 13.06
C ILE A 231 14.08 -16.92 14.39
N ARG A 232 13.83 -16.20 15.49
CA ARG A 232 13.46 -16.82 16.76
C ARG A 232 11.96 -17.06 16.64
N ALA A 233 11.59 -18.33 16.45
CA ALA A 233 10.22 -18.77 16.57
C ALA A 233 9.64 -18.24 17.90
N PRO A 234 8.43 -17.66 17.91
CA PRO A 234 7.78 -17.36 19.18
C PRO A 234 7.52 -18.70 19.88
N SER A 235 8.28 -18.96 20.94
CA SER A 235 7.92 -19.98 21.92
C SER A 235 6.53 -19.61 22.43
N GLN A 236 5.60 -20.56 22.30
CA GLN A 236 4.26 -20.48 22.88
C GLN A 236 4.37 -20.43 24.40
N GLU A 237 4.67 -19.26 24.96
CA GLU A 237 4.38 -18.97 26.35
C GLU A 237 2.99 -18.34 26.40
N ARG A 238 2.06 -19.23 26.74
CA ARG A 238 0.67 -18.95 27.09
C ARG A 238 0.57 -17.66 27.88
N CYS A 239 -0.31 -16.77 27.46
CA CYS A 239 -0.82 -15.69 28.32
C CYS A 239 -1.47 -16.32 29.56
N ARG A 240 -0.68 -16.54 30.61
CA ARG A 240 -1.18 -16.68 31.97
C ARG A 240 -1.45 -15.27 32.46
N TRP A 241 -2.67 -14.78 32.22
CA TRP A 241 -3.19 -13.65 32.96
C TRP A 241 -3.17 -14.02 34.46
N PRO A 242 -2.70 -13.15 35.36
CA PRO A 242 -2.88 -13.39 36.78
C PRO A 242 -4.36 -13.20 37.10
N SER A 243 -5.10 -14.31 37.20
CA SER A 243 -6.44 -14.29 37.80
C SER A 243 -6.31 -13.87 39.25
N THR A 244 -6.92 -12.73 39.55
CA THR A 244 -7.27 -12.31 40.90
C THR A 244 -8.18 -13.34 41.57
N SER A 245 -8.03 -13.42 42.90
CA SER A 245 -8.88 -14.11 43.86
C SER A 245 -8.63 -15.61 44.07
N SER A 246 -7.97 -15.91 45.21
CA SER A 246 -8.64 -16.70 46.23
C SER A 246 -8.12 -16.35 47.62
N MET A 247 -8.96 -15.61 48.32
CA MET A 247 -9.15 -15.63 49.77
C MET A 247 -9.00 -17.08 50.29
N ASN A 248 -8.16 -17.32 51.30
CA ASN A 248 -8.57 -18.23 52.36
C ASN A 248 -7.93 -17.89 53.71
N MET A 249 -8.81 -17.84 54.70
CA MET A 249 -8.55 -17.68 56.11
C MET A 249 -7.62 -18.77 56.64
N ARG A 250 -6.80 -18.42 57.64
CA ARG A 250 -6.68 -19.20 58.87
C ARG A 250 -6.47 -18.25 60.06
N ARG A 251 -7.53 -18.12 60.86
CA ARG A 251 -7.47 -17.98 62.34
C ARG A 251 -6.66 -19.20 62.86
N SER A 252 -5.85 -19.17 63.90
CA SER A 252 -5.97 -18.67 65.28
C SER A 252 -4.53 -18.66 65.83
N SER A 253 -4.11 -17.99 66.91
CA SER A 253 -4.67 -18.00 68.27
C SER A 253 -3.89 -17.00 69.15
N ALA A 254 -4.60 -16.32 70.05
CA ALA A 254 -4.06 -15.60 71.20
C ALA A 254 -3.52 -16.57 72.27
N PRO A 255 -2.72 -16.10 73.24
CA PRO A 255 -3.34 -15.71 74.52
C PRO A 255 -2.83 -14.38 75.10
N ALA A 256 -3.71 -13.73 75.89
CA ALA A 256 -3.46 -12.57 76.78
C ALA A 256 -3.04 -13.06 78.19
N PRO A 257 -3.00 -12.24 79.27
CA PRO A 257 -2.91 -10.78 79.43
C PRO A 257 -1.77 -10.35 80.40
N GLY A 258 -1.49 -9.05 80.51
CA GLY A 258 -0.62 -8.49 81.54
C GLY A 258 -0.72 -6.97 81.64
N SER A 259 -1.69 -6.48 82.42
CA SER A 259 -1.83 -5.06 82.80
C SER A 259 -0.95 -4.73 84.04
N PRO A 260 -1.09 -3.57 84.69
CA PRO A 260 -0.35 -2.32 84.46
C PRO A 260 0.51 -1.93 85.68
N LYS A 261 1.44 -0.97 85.56
CA LYS A 261 1.87 -0.15 86.71
C LYS A 261 2.10 1.30 86.35
N ALA A 262 1.40 2.16 87.08
CA ALA A 262 1.56 3.60 87.14
C ALA A 262 2.72 4.00 88.06
N ARG A 263 3.38 5.13 87.70
CA ARG A 263 3.91 6.23 88.52
C ARG A 263 4.85 5.93 89.72
N PRO A 264 5.73 6.88 90.08
CA PRO A 264 5.38 8.17 90.68
C PRO A 264 5.39 9.37 89.73
#